data_AF-A0A4U8V1Q4-F1
#
_entry.id   AF-A0A4U8V1Q4-F1
#
_cell.length_a   1.000
_cell.length_b   1.000
_cell.length_c   1.000
_cell.angle_alpha   90.00
_cell.angle_beta   90.00
_cell.angle_gamma   90.00
#
_symmetry.space_group_name_H-M   'P 1'
#
loop_
_entity.id
_entity.type
_entity.pdbx_description
1 polymer ?
#
loop_
_entity_poly.entity_id
_entity_poly.type
_entity_poly.pdbx_seq_one_letter_code
_entity_poly.pdbx_strand_id
1 'polypeptide(L)'
;MDRYRAILETKEEIKCYWTKNDGVQMASLRVSLLCPITLKRIKRAVKGQACRHLQCFDLQSFLKINDKRPSLKCPICARDVPVKEVVFDRFFAQILSSTKSLNVRDVEIAEDGSYRHVEEERNANKMNEVMERMNASDSDDDVIVID
;
A
#
# COMPACT_ATOMS: atom_id res chain seq x y z
N MET A 1 3.10 12.61 -25.27
CA MET A 1 4.22 11.78 -24.76
C MET A 1 4.00 11.60 -23.27
N ASP A 2 4.07 10.37 -22.77
CA ASP A 2 3.90 10.10 -21.33
C ASP A 2 5.04 10.76 -20.53
N ARG A 3 4.71 11.33 -19.37
CA ARG A 3 5.69 11.98 -18.48
C ARG A 3 6.05 11.04 -17.34
N TYR A 4 7.35 10.91 -17.05
CA TYR A 4 7.85 10.01 -16.03
C TYR A 4 8.58 10.78 -14.95
N ARG A 5 8.42 10.32 -13.72
CA ARG A 5 9.31 10.64 -12.61
C ARG A 5 10.36 9.53 -12.52
N ALA A 6 11.63 9.92 -12.54
CA ALA A 6 12.75 9.00 -12.46
C ALA A 6 12.84 8.36 -11.07
N ILE A 7 13.48 7.19 -11.00
CA ILE A 7 13.70 6.47 -9.73
C ILE A 7 14.49 7.34 -8.74
N LEU A 8 15.51 8.06 -9.24
CA LEU A 8 16.37 8.90 -8.41
C LEU A 8 15.58 10.06 -7.78
N GLU A 9 14.67 10.69 -8.51
CA GLU A 9 13.81 11.75 -7.96
C GLU A 9 12.95 11.24 -6.79
N THR A 10 12.37 10.03 -6.92
CA THR A 10 11.59 9.44 -5.83
C THR A 10 12.48 9.06 -4.63
N LYS A 11 13.72 8.60 -4.87
CA LYS A 11 14.70 8.34 -3.80
C LYS A 11 15.13 9.62 -3.06
N GLU A 12 15.25 10.75 -3.75
CA GLU A 12 15.51 12.04 -3.11
C GLU A 12 14.33 12.50 -2.24
N GLU A 13 13.09 12.26 -2.71
CA GLU A 13 11.89 12.49 -1.90
C GLU A 13 11.89 11.63 -0.63
N ILE A 14 12.27 10.35 -0.72
CA ILE A 14 12.41 9.43 0.43
C ILE A 14 13.40 10.00 1.45
N LYS A 15 14.60 10.42 1.04
CA LYS A 15 15.60 11.01 1.94
C LYS A 15 15.07 12.23 2.70
N CYS A 16 14.29 13.06 2.03
CA CYS A 16 13.69 14.25 2.66
C CYS A 16 12.70 13.93 3.79
N TYR A 17 12.14 12.72 3.86
CA TYR A 17 11.31 12.30 5.01
C TYR A 17 12.15 12.00 6.25
N TRP A 18 13.38 11.51 6.08
CA TRP A 18 14.30 11.26 7.19
C TRP A 18 14.86 12.54 7.78
N THR A 19 15.20 13.51 6.95
CA THR A 19 15.84 14.76 7.40
C THR A 19 14.88 15.79 8.00
N LYS A 20 13.56 15.57 7.88
CA LYS A 20 12.52 16.52 8.34
C LYS A 20 11.88 16.17 9.68
N ASN A 21 12.18 15.01 10.26
CA ASN A 21 11.69 14.66 11.59
C ASN A 21 12.71 15.09 12.64
N ASP A 22 12.37 16.13 13.40
CA ASP A 22 13.17 16.76 14.48
C ASP A 22 13.47 15.80 15.65
N GLY A 23 14.30 14.78 15.41
CA GLY A 23 14.77 13.84 16.43
C GLY A 23 13.99 12.52 16.53
N VAL A 24 12.95 12.30 15.74
CA VAL A 24 12.28 11.00 15.61
C VAL A 24 12.90 10.22 14.46
N GLN A 25 13.72 9.22 14.75
CA GLN A 25 14.21 8.29 13.74
C GLN A 25 13.07 7.38 13.27
N MET A 26 12.53 7.66 12.08
CA MET A 26 11.67 6.70 11.40
C MET A 26 12.54 5.55 10.87
N ALA A 27 12.18 4.30 11.18
CA ALA A 27 12.91 3.14 10.65
C ALA A 27 12.54 2.85 9.18
N SER A 28 11.32 3.18 8.77
CA SER A 28 10.82 2.97 7.42
C SER A 28 9.60 3.84 7.12
N LEU A 29 9.30 4.03 5.83
CA LEU A 29 8.09 4.65 5.31
C LEU A 29 7.16 3.57 4.76
N ARG A 30 5.97 3.45 5.33
CA ARG A 30 4.95 2.52 4.86
C ARG A 30 4.14 3.14 3.72
N VAL A 31 4.01 2.44 2.60
CA VAL A 31 3.14 2.82 1.47
C VAL A 31 2.27 1.66 1.02
N SER A 32 1.06 1.96 0.55
CA SER A 32 0.13 0.95 0.05
C SER A 32 0.23 0.77 -1.46
N LEU A 33 0.30 -0.47 -1.92
CA LEU A 33 0.24 -0.86 -3.33
C LEU A 33 -1.19 -0.84 -3.88
N LEU A 34 -2.17 -0.51 -3.03
CA LEU A 34 -3.56 -0.33 -3.40
C LEU A 34 -3.85 1.14 -3.75
N CYS A 35 -4.72 1.34 -4.74
CA CYS A 35 -5.14 2.67 -5.14
C CYS A 35 -6.04 3.26 -4.05
N PRO A 36 -5.81 4.50 -3.58
CA PRO A 36 -6.65 5.14 -2.56
C PRO A 36 -8.11 5.37 -3.04
N ILE A 37 -8.35 5.40 -4.35
CA ILE A 37 -9.68 5.65 -4.93
C ILE A 37 -10.53 4.39 -4.94
N THR A 38 -9.93 3.23 -5.27
CA THR A 38 -10.68 2.00 -5.53
C THR A 38 -10.35 0.86 -4.57
N LEU A 39 -9.31 1.03 -3.75
CA LEU A 39 -8.71 0.00 -2.90
C LEU A 39 -8.26 -1.26 -3.66
N LYS A 40 -8.17 -1.18 -4.98
CA LYS A 40 -7.64 -2.24 -5.85
C LYS A 40 -6.15 -2.01 -6.09
N ARG A 41 -5.42 -3.09 -6.36
CA ARG A 41 -3.99 -3.02 -6.66
C ARG A 41 -3.74 -2.06 -7.83
N ILE A 42 -2.80 -1.14 -7.63
CA ILE A 42 -2.42 -0.17 -8.65
C ILE A 42 -1.83 -0.91 -9.85
N LYS A 43 -2.31 -0.58 -11.05
CA LYS A 43 -1.76 -1.12 -12.31
C LYS A 43 -0.83 -0.11 -12.97
N ARG A 44 -1.22 1.17 -12.95
CA ARG A 44 -0.43 2.28 -13.50
C ARG A 44 -0.21 3.31 -12.41
N ALA A 45 0.93 3.22 -11.73
CA ALA A 45 1.30 4.11 -10.63
C ALA A 45 1.58 5.52 -11.14
N VAL A 46 0.74 6.45 -10.73
CA VAL A 46 0.85 7.87 -11.08
C VAL A 46 0.64 8.76 -9.86
N LYS A 47 1.13 9.99 -9.97
CA LYS A 47 0.84 11.13 -9.09
C LYS A 47 0.94 12.43 -9.89
N GLY A 48 0.57 13.55 -9.30
CA GLY A 48 0.80 14.86 -9.92
C GLY A 48 2.26 15.27 -9.85
N GLN A 49 2.73 16.04 -10.84
CA GLN A 49 4.11 16.55 -10.88
C GLN A 49 4.49 17.31 -9.60
N ALA A 50 3.58 18.10 -9.03
CA ALA A 50 3.80 18.88 -7.81
C ALA A 50 3.56 18.09 -6.50
N CYS A 51 3.14 16.82 -6.58
CA CYS A 51 2.91 16.00 -5.39
C CYS A 51 4.23 15.63 -4.71
N ARG A 52 4.30 15.82 -3.38
CA ARG A 52 5.47 15.52 -2.53
C ARG A 52 5.30 14.31 -1.61
N HIS A 53 4.19 13.55 -1.75
CA HIS A 53 3.93 12.32 -0.99
C HIS A 53 4.40 11.08 -1.76
N LEU A 54 4.88 10.03 -1.09
CA LEU A 54 5.32 8.81 -1.79
C LEU A 54 4.17 7.98 -2.36
N GLN A 55 3.00 8.00 -1.73
CA GLN A 55 1.84 7.20 -2.15
C GLN A 55 1.40 7.54 -3.59
N CYS A 56 1.35 6.54 -4.47
CA CYS A 56 0.79 6.68 -5.81
C CYS A 56 -0.70 6.34 -5.84
N PHE A 57 -1.38 6.73 -6.92
CA PHE A 57 -2.72 6.28 -7.25
C PHE A 57 -2.74 5.67 -8.66
N ASP A 58 -3.80 4.93 -8.97
CA ASP A 58 -3.95 4.29 -10.27
C ASP A 58 -4.53 5.27 -11.30
N LEU A 59 -3.88 5.34 -12.47
CA LEU A 59 -4.27 6.27 -13.53
C LEU A 59 -5.71 6.08 -14.00
N GLN A 60 -6.13 4.84 -14.26
CA GLN A 60 -7.46 4.58 -14.78
C GLN A 60 -8.53 4.94 -13.75
N SER A 61 -8.24 4.65 -12.48
CA SER A 61 -9.09 5.05 -11.35
C SER A 61 -9.24 6.57 -11.26
N PHE A 62 -8.14 7.32 -11.39
CA PHE A 62 -8.13 8.78 -11.37
C PHE A 62 -8.90 9.39 -12.55
N LEU A 63 -8.69 8.90 -13.77
CA LEU A 63 -9.43 9.39 -14.93
C LEU A 63 -10.94 9.12 -14.80
N LYS A 64 -11.31 7.92 -14.35
CA LYS A 64 -12.73 7.53 -14.21
C LYS A 64 -13.48 8.34 -13.17
N ILE A 65 -12.87 8.68 -12.04
CA ILE A 65 -13.56 9.52 -11.04
C ILE A 65 -13.67 10.97 -11.52
N ASN A 66 -12.67 11.49 -12.25
CA ASN A 66 -12.69 12.85 -12.79
C ASN A 66 -13.61 13.01 -14.00
N ASP A 67 -13.84 11.95 -14.76
CA ASP A 67 -14.90 11.91 -15.80
C ASP A 67 -16.29 12.11 -15.17
N LYS A 68 -16.54 11.48 -14.01
CA LYS A 68 -17.82 11.61 -13.28
C LYS A 68 -17.94 12.90 -12.47
N ARG A 69 -16.84 13.35 -11.87
CA ARG A 69 -16.78 14.53 -10.99
C ARG A 69 -15.43 15.22 -11.19
N PRO A 70 -15.34 16.22 -12.10
CA PRO A 70 -14.06 16.78 -12.55
C PRO A 70 -13.48 17.75 -11.52
N SER A 71 -12.91 17.22 -10.43
CA SER A 71 -12.15 18.04 -9.47
C SER A 71 -10.70 18.23 -9.90
N LEU A 72 -10.15 17.26 -10.65
CA LEU A 72 -8.74 17.14 -11.01
C LEU A 72 -7.81 17.30 -9.80
N LYS A 73 -8.25 16.87 -8.61
CA LYS A 73 -7.46 16.94 -7.38
C LYS A 73 -6.83 15.60 -7.02
N CYS A 74 -5.61 15.65 -6.51
CA CYS A 74 -4.91 14.49 -5.98
C CYS A 74 -5.72 13.86 -4.84
N PRO A 75 -6.01 12.54 -4.88
CA PRO A 75 -6.76 11.85 -3.82
C PRO A 75 -5.97 11.70 -2.51
N ILE A 76 -4.67 12.05 -2.50
CA ILE A 76 -3.81 11.94 -1.31
C ILE A 76 -3.61 13.30 -0.63
N CYS A 77 -3.31 14.36 -1.40
CA CYS A 77 -2.92 15.65 -0.84
C CYS A 77 -3.78 16.83 -1.32
N ALA A 78 -4.87 16.57 -2.05
CA ALA A 78 -5.83 17.57 -2.55
C ALA A 78 -5.27 18.69 -3.46
N ARG A 79 -3.97 18.66 -3.79
CA ARG A 79 -3.35 19.54 -4.80
C ARG A 79 -3.97 19.29 -6.18
N ASP A 80 -3.98 20.30 -7.01
CA ASP A 80 -4.43 20.17 -8.40
C ASP A 80 -3.46 19.28 -9.19
N VAL A 81 -4.05 18.41 -10.01
CA VAL A 81 -3.38 17.47 -10.90
C VAL A 81 -4.10 17.52 -12.25
N PRO A 82 -3.88 18.57 -13.05
CA PRO A 82 -4.31 18.58 -14.45
C PRO A 82 -3.80 17.32 -15.16
N VAL A 83 -4.58 16.78 -16.10
CA VAL A 83 -4.22 15.54 -16.81
C VAL A 83 -2.81 15.61 -17.45
N LYS A 84 -2.42 16.79 -17.95
CA LYS A 84 -1.08 17.07 -18.52
C LYS A 84 0.09 17.05 -17.51
N GLU A 85 -0.23 17.09 -16.22
CA GLU A 85 0.74 17.10 -15.10
C GLU A 85 0.76 15.76 -14.35
N VAL A 86 -0.03 14.79 -14.80
CA VAL A 86 0.08 13.41 -14.33
C VAL A 86 1.43 12.84 -14.78
N VAL A 87 2.17 12.27 -13.83
CA VAL A 87 3.46 11.61 -14.08
C VAL A 87 3.44 10.18 -13.59
N PHE A 88 4.06 9.27 -14.35
CA PHE A 88 4.29 7.88 -13.95
C PHE A 88 5.50 7.77 -13.04
N ASP A 89 5.32 7.17 -11.86
CA ASP A 89 6.42 6.98 -10.91
C ASP A 89 7.13 5.64 -11.18
N ARG A 90 8.37 5.72 -11.68
CA ARG A 90 9.14 4.52 -12.05
C ARG A 90 9.58 3.69 -10.84
N PHE A 91 9.85 4.32 -9.71
CA PHE A 91 10.22 3.61 -8.48
C PHE A 91 9.03 2.79 -7.97
N PHE A 92 7.85 3.39 -7.90
CA PHE A 92 6.64 2.70 -7.49
C PHE A 92 6.25 1.58 -8.47
N ALA A 93 6.42 1.80 -9.78
CA ALA A 93 6.20 0.78 -10.80
C ALA A 93 7.14 -0.43 -10.66
N GLN A 94 8.39 -0.21 -10.23
CA GLN A 94 9.35 -1.27 -9.95
C GLN A 94 8.87 -2.14 -8.77
N ILE A 95 8.42 -1.52 -7.67
CA ILE A 95 7.84 -2.23 -6.51
C ILE A 95 6.61 -3.05 -6.93
N LEU A 96 5.70 -2.45 -7.70
CA LEU A 96 4.52 -3.16 -8.21
C LEU A 96 4.87 -4.34 -9.11
N SER A 97 6.02 -4.31 -9.78
CA SER A 97 6.47 -5.38 -10.66
C SER A 97 7.11 -6.53 -9.89
N SER A 98 7.90 -6.24 -8.86
CA SER A 98 8.54 -7.26 -8.01
C SER A 98 7.56 -8.00 -7.10
N THR A 99 6.41 -7.40 -6.79
CA THR A 99 5.41 -7.93 -5.84
C THR A 99 4.21 -8.63 -6.48
N LYS A 100 4.22 -8.87 -7.80
CA LYS A 100 3.00 -9.30 -8.53
C LYS A 100 2.36 -10.59 -8.01
N SER A 101 3.16 -11.56 -7.56
CA SER A 101 2.70 -12.89 -7.11
C SER A 101 2.44 -13.00 -5.61
N LEU A 102 2.80 -12.00 -4.82
CA LEU A 102 2.93 -12.14 -3.36
C LEU A 102 1.66 -11.72 -2.58
N ASN A 103 0.57 -11.33 -3.26
CA ASN A 103 -0.63 -10.75 -2.63
C ASN A 103 -0.33 -9.61 -1.62
N VAL A 104 0.81 -8.93 -1.79
CA VAL A 104 1.28 -7.87 -0.90
C VAL A 104 0.44 -6.61 -1.09
N ARG A 105 -0.06 -6.06 0.01
CA ARG A 105 -0.84 -4.81 0.03
C ARG A 105 0.02 -3.60 0.35
N ASP A 106 0.99 -3.74 1.25
CA ASP A 106 1.82 -2.63 1.71
C ASP A 106 3.29 -3.02 1.71
N VAL A 107 4.16 -2.02 1.55
CA VAL A 107 5.61 -2.17 1.70
C VAL A 107 6.15 -1.12 2.66
N GLU A 108 7.24 -1.48 3.31
CA GLU A 108 8.05 -0.56 4.11
C GLU A 108 9.32 -0.23 3.34
N ILE A 109 9.57 1.07 3.14
CA ILE A 109 10.68 1.61 2.38
C ILE A 109 11.69 2.20 3.36
N ALA A 110 12.96 1.82 3.27
CA ALA A 110 14.06 2.40 4.06
C ALA A 110 14.64 3.67 3.40
N GLU A 111 15.53 4.35 4.12
CA GLU A 111 16.13 5.64 3.69
C GLU A 111 16.85 5.56 2.32
N ASP A 112 17.51 4.43 2.04
CA ASP A 112 18.23 4.17 0.79
C ASP A 112 17.30 3.81 -0.40
N GLY A 113 16.01 3.69 -0.11
CA GLY A 113 14.95 3.26 -1.03
C GLY A 113 14.87 1.75 -1.23
N SER A 114 15.60 0.94 -0.46
CA SER A 114 15.31 -0.50 -0.34
C SER A 114 13.93 -0.68 0.31
N TYR A 115 13.28 -1.81 0.05
CA TYR A 115 11.92 -2.04 0.57
C TYR A 115 11.70 -3.51 0.90
N ARG A 116 10.81 -3.73 1.87
CA ARG A 116 10.31 -5.05 2.28
C ARG A 116 8.79 -5.10 2.26
N HIS A 117 8.23 -6.27 2.05
CA HIS A 117 6.78 -6.47 2.12
C HIS A 117 6.33 -6.48 3.57
N VAL A 118 5.19 -5.88 3.86
CA VAL A 118 4.54 -6.05 5.16
C VAL A 118 3.77 -7.36 5.08
N GLU A 119 4.21 -8.36 5.84
CA GLU A 119 3.44 -9.59 6.02
C GLU A 119 2.16 -9.21 6.79
N GLU A 120 1.00 -9.55 6.25
CA GLU A 120 -0.22 -9.49 7.05
C GLU A 120 -0.08 -10.58 8.12
N GLU A 121 -0.11 -10.22 9.41
CA GLU A 121 -0.17 -11.15 10.56
C GLU A 121 -1.50 -11.95 10.55
N ARG A 122 -1.78 -12.70 9.47
CA ARG A 122 -3.13 -13.20 9.17
C ARG A 122 -3.34 -14.69 9.36
N ASN A 123 -2.34 -15.46 9.78
CA ASN A 123 -2.53 -16.91 9.90
C ASN A 123 -2.27 -17.54 11.28
N ALA A 124 -1.65 -16.84 12.24
CA ALA A 124 -1.50 -17.42 13.58
C ALA A 124 -2.82 -17.36 14.38
N ASN A 125 -3.47 -16.19 14.41
CA ASN A 125 -4.62 -15.95 15.29
C ASN A 125 -5.90 -16.62 14.78
N LYS A 126 -6.09 -16.71 13.45
CA LYS A 126 -7.28 -17.34 12.85
C LYS A 126 -7.27 -18.86 13.00
N MET A 127 -6.09 -19.48 12.97
CA MET A 127 -5.93 -20.93 13.14
C MET A 127 -6.11 -21.32 14.61
N ASN A 128 -5.59 -20.52 15.55
CA ASN A 128 -5.80 -20.73 16.98
C ASN A 128 -7.27 -20.62 17.38
N GLU A 129 -8.01 -19.61 16.92
CA GLU A 129 -9.45 -19.48 17.22
C GLU A 129 -10.28 -20.65 16.69
N VAL A 130 -9.90 -21.26 15.56
CA VAL A 130 -10.58 -22.43 15.00
C VAL A 130 -10.24 -23.70 15.77
N MET A 131 -8.96 -23.88 16.16
CA MET A 131 -8.53 -25.03 16.96
C MET A 131 -9.11 -24.99 18.38
N GLU A 132 -9.19 -23.82 19.01
CA GLU A 132 -9.80 -23.67 20.34
C GLU A 132 -11.30 -24.02 20.33
N ARG A 133 -12.02 -23.69 19.25
CA ARG A 133 -13.43 -24.06 19.08
C ARG A 133 -13.64 -25.56 18.85
N MET A 134 -12.68 -26.24 18.20
CA MET A 134 -12.73 -27.69 17.99
C MET A 134 -12.38 -28.48 19.26
N ASN A 135 -11.49 -27.94 20.10
CA ASN A 135 -11.10 -28.56 21.37
C ASN A 135 -12.13 -28.35 22.50
N ALA A 136 -13.07 -27.42 22.35
CA ALA A 136 -14.11 -27.13 23.34
C ALA A 136 -15.34 -28.06 23.25
N SER A 137 -15.40 -28.96 22.26
CA SER A 137 -16.55 -29.83 21.99
C SER A 137 -16.37 -31.31 22.36
N ASP A 138 -15.26 -31.70 22.99
CA ASP A 138 -14.88 -33.10 23.20
C ASP A 138 -14.77 -33.48 24.70
N SER A 139 -15.67 -32.95 25.53
CA SER A 139 -15.72 -33.28 26.96
C SER A 139 -17.15 -33.28 27.44
N ASP A 140 -17.85 -34.41 27.25
CA ASP A 140 -18.94 -34.91 28.09
C ASP A 140 -19.23 -36.37 27.69
N ASP A 141 -18.32 -37.29 28.04
CA ASP A 141 -18.64 -38.72 28.14
C ASP A 141 -19.29 -38.95 29.51
N ASP A 142 -20.62 -38.80 29.59
CA ASP A 142 -21.41 -39.36 30.68
C ASP A 142 -21.30 -40.90 30.63
N VAL A 143 -20.43 -41.45 31.48
CA VAL A 143 -20.40 -42.88 31.78
C VAL A 143 -21.70 -43.25 32.52
N ILE A 144 -22.66 -43.81 31.79
CA ILE A 144 -23.79 -44.51 32.41
C ILE A 144 -23.28 -45.88 32.86
N VAL A 145 -22.95 -46.01 34.15
CA VAL A 145 -22.74 -47.32 34.78
C VAL A 145 -24.11 -47.98 34.93
N ILE A 146 -24.32 -49.09 34.24
CA ILE A 146 -25.46 -50.00 34.46
C ILE A 146 -24.87 -51.30 35.00
N ASP A 147 -24.92 -51.48 36.32
CA ASP A 147 -25.52 -52.64 37.02
C ASP A 147 -25.51 -52.39 38.54
#